data_AF-A0A918ZH29-F1
#
_entry.id   AF-A0A918ZH29-F1
#
_cell.length_a   1.000
_cell.length_b   1.000
_cell.length_c   1.000
_cell.angle_alpha   90.00
_cell.angle_beta   90.00
_cell.angle_gamma   90.00
#
_symmetry.space_group_name_H-M   'P 1'
#
loop_
_entity.id
_entity.type
_entity.pdbx_description
1 polymer ?
#
loop_
_entity_poly.entity_id
_entity_poly.type
_entity_poly.pdbx_seq_one_letter_code
_entity_poly.pdbx_strand_id
1 'polypeptide(L)'
;MTLFGVEHVLPRDQEMDALAGTELREQANQAVAALSAAVGEGPQPLYGRVLKLLNLPRLSGADDHDLREILRELRICEQEGRGAYRARLRRVTRVDRPGGIGRLPRPRSVKGASAPGTCALCGDGYTTGELIGRPPFTEELPYVPIGWLCWHCLVQRRQVPRRRDVLLRVFHALFAGVEGVGLNGHESGVLLDWLTEEPALANSKPWTADPLENTLVRLRTSAADANPATWLSAQTAHTIVAVLQEAPASPSTTPRDGETLEALVQHLAEWETNPADVRRAQYGTGWRYRQRVLQLTAHPTFLSARGGPFHLFQCRVNPSGQLVETE
;
A
#
# COMPACT_ATOMS: atom_id res chain seq x y z
N MET A 1 4.40 -24.16 -25.96
CA MET A 1 3.64 -24.08 -27.23
C MET A 1 3.25 -22.62 -27.43
N THR A 2 3.59 -22.03 -28.56
CA THR A 2 3.14 -20.70 -28.99
C THR A 2 1.79 -20.83 -29.67
N LEU A 3 0.80 -20.00 -29.30
CA LEU A 3 -0.56 -20.13 -29.82
C LEU A 3 -0.93 -19.01 -30.80
N PHE A 4 -0.23 -17.87 -30.80
CA PHE A 4 -0.43 -16.81 -31.80
C PHE A 4 0.83 -16.40 -32.58
N GLY A 5 2.02 -16.89 -32.20
CA GLY A 5 3.25 -16.69 -32.96
C GLY A 5 3.90 -15.31 -32.77
N VAL A 6 3.55 -14.61 -31.69
CA VAL A 6 4.08 -13.26 -31.38
C VAL A 6 5.17 -13.26 -30.30
N GLU A 7 5.79 -14.41 -30.03
CA GLU A 7 6.87 -14.57 -29.03
C GLU A 7 8.05 -13.61 -29.27
N HIS A 8 8.37 -13.33 -30.53
CA HIS A 8 9.49 -12.49 -30.93
C HIS A 8 9.38 -11.02 -30.45
N VAL A 9 8.18 -10.57 -30.08
CA VAL A 9 7.94 -9.25 -29.46
C VAL A 9 7.56 -9.34 -27.99
N LEU A 10 7.65 -10.52 -27.38
CA LEU A 10 7.32 -10.79 -25.98
C LEU A 10 8.57 -11.27 -25.23
N PRO A 11 9.41 -10.34 -24.72
CA PRO A 11 10.64 -10.69 -24.02
C PRO A 11 10.40 -11.63 -22.83
N ARG A 12 11.41 -12.46 -22.54
CA ARG A 12 11.50 -13.27 -21.30
C ARG A 12 11.80 -12.37 -20.11
N ASP A 13 11.56 -12.85 -18.89
CA ASP A 13 11.77 -12.02 -17.68
C ASP A 13 13.19 -11.41 -17.62
N GLN A 14 14.22 -12.20 -17.92
CA GLN A 14 15.62 -11.71 -17.98
C GLN A 14 15.84 -10.63 -19.05
N GLU A 15 15.17 -10.75 -20.20
CA GLU A 15 15.26 -9.76 -21.29
C GLU A 15 14.46 -8.49 -20.93
N MET A 16 13.32 -8.64 -20.26
CA MET A 16 12.52 -7.51 -19.78
C MET A 16 13.22 -6.71 -18.68
N ASP A 17 13.97 -7.37 -17.81
CA ASP A 17 14.70 -6.72 -16.72
C ASP A 17 15.85 -5.84 -17.25
N ALA A 18 16.36 -6.14 -18.45
CA ALA A 18 17.36 -5.33 -19.15
C ALA A 18 16.78 -4.08 -19.83
N LEU A 19 15.48 -4.05 -20.10
CA LEU A 19 14.79 -2.92 -20.72
C LEU A 19 14.33 -1.90 -19.69
N ALA A 20 14.38 -0.60 -20.04
CA ALA A 20 13.88 0.49 -19.21
C ALA A 20 13.36 1.67 -20.05
N GLY A 21 12.51 2.51 -19.46
CA GLY A 21 12.07 3.78 -20.05
C GLY A 21 11.44 3.63 -21.44
N THR A 22 11.97 4.36 -22.42
CA THR A 22 11.40 4.44 -23.79
C THR A 22 11.43 3.09 -24.50
N GLU A 23 12.53 2.33 -24.40
CA GLU A 23 12.67 1.03 -25.06
C GLU A 23 11.62 0.03 -24.56
N LEU A 24 11.43 -0.03 -23.24
CA LEU A 24 10.42 -0.88 -22.62
C LEU A 24 8.99 -0.49 -23.04
N ARG A 25 8.73 0.81 -23.22
CA ARG A 25 7.45 1.33 -23.69
C ARG A 25 7.20 0.99 -25.16
N GLU A 26 8.21 1.11 -26.01
CA GLU A 26 8.13 0.70 -27.42
C GLU A 26 7.85 -0.79 -27.54
N GLN A 27 8.55 -1.61 -26.75
CA GLN A 27 8.32 -3.05 -26.69
C GLN A 27 6.89 -3.40 -26.28
N ALA A 28 6.35 -2.75 -25.25
CA ALA A 28 4.95 -2.94 -24.82
C ALA A 28 3.95 -2.57 -25.92
N ASN A 29 4.18 -1.47 -26.64
CA ASN A 29 3.32 -1.06 -27.76
C ASN A 29 3.36 -2.08 -28.91
N GLN A 30 4.55 -2.57 -29.27
CA GLN A 30 4.72 -3.58 -30.31
C GLN A 30 4.03 -4.90 -29.94
N ALA A 31 4.19 -5.35 -28.69
CA ALA A 31 3.55 -6.55 -28.17
C ALA A 31 2.01 -6.46 -28.22
N VAL A 32 1.43 -5.33 -27.82
CA VAL A 32 -0.03 -5.11 -27.92
C VAL A 32 -0.49 -5.15 -29.37
N ALA A 33 0.21 -4.48 -30.28
CA ALA A 33 -0.15 -4.44 -31.70
C ALA A 33 -0.09 -5.83 -32.34
N ALA A 34 0.96 -6.59 -32.06
CA ALA A 34 1.14 -7.94 -32.56
C ALA A 34 0.05 -8.89 -32.03
N LEU A 35 -0.18 -8.89 -30.71
CA LEU A 35 -1.21 -9.73 -30.10
C LEU A 35 -2.61 -9.36 -30.62
N SER A 36 -2.91 -8.07 -30.77
CA SER A 36 -4.15 -7.55 -31.35
C SER A 36 -4.42 -8.12 -32.74
N ALA A 37 -3.43 -8.05 -33.64
CA ALA A 37 -3.53 -8.63 -34.97
C ALA A 37 -3.76 -10.15 -34.88
N ALA A 38 -3.03 -10.82 -34.00
CA ALA A 38 -3.05 -12.27 -33.89
C ALA A 38 -4.31 -12.83 -33.21
N VAL A 39 -5.04 -12.04 -32.41
CA VAL A 39 -6.36 -12.41 -31.86
C VAL A 39 -7.54 -11.94 -32.71
N GLY A 40 -7.30 -11.12 -33.74
CA GLY A 40 -8.34 -10.52 -34.59
C GLY A 40 -9.19 -9.49 -33.86
N GLU A 41 -8.60 -8.80 -32.88
CA GLU A 41 -9.24 -7.73 -32.10
C GLU A 41 -8.57 -6.40 -32.44
N GLY A 42 -9.32 -5.30 -32.54
CA GLY A 42 -8.71 -3.98 -32.72
C GLY A 42 -7.74 -3.63 -31.58
N PRO A 43 -6.64 -2.88 -31.85
CA PRO A 43 -5.63 -2.58 -30.83
C PRO A 43 -6.20 -1.85 -29.61
N GLN A 44 -7.13 -0.92 -29.84
CA GLN A 44 -7.73 -0.09 -28.80
C GLN A 44 -8.55 -0.91 -27.77
N PRO A 45 -9.46 -1.82 -28.18
CA PRO A 45 -10.11 -2.75 -27.26
C PRO A 45 -9.15 -3.60 -26.42
N LEU A 46 -8.11 -4.20 -27.02
CA LEU A 46 -7.17 -5.06 -26.30
C LEU A 46 -6.41 -4.25 -25.25
N TYR A 47 -5.89 -3.10 -25.67
CA TYR A 47 -5.21 -2.14 -24.82
C TYR A 47 -6.08 -1.67 -23.65
N GLY A 48 -7.34 -1.35 -23.92
CA GLY A 48 -8.31 -0.97 -22.90
C GLY A 48 -8.56 -2.08 -21.86
N ARG A 49 -8.51 -3.36 -22.24
CA ARG A 49 -8.64 -4.47 -21.28
C ARG A 49 -7.39 -4.61 -20.41
N VAL A 50 -6.21 -4.53 -21.00
CA VAL A 50 -4.94 -4.61 -20.27
C VAL A 50 -4.83 -3.46 -19.26
N LEU A 51 -5.10 -2.23 -19.68
CA LEU A 51 -5.10 -1.08 -18.77
C LEU A 51 -6.13 -1.23 -17.64
N LYS A 52 -7.34 -1.72 -17.95
CA LYS A 52 -8.37 -2.00 -16.93
C LYS A 52 -7.95 -3.09 -15.94
N LEU A 53 -7.29 -4.14 -16.40
CA LEU A 53 -6.78 -5.23 -15.55
C LEU A 53 -5.75 -4.70 -14.54
N LEU A 54 -4.81 -3.88 -15.03
CA LEU A 54 -3.72 -3.31 -14.23
C LEU A 54 -4.12 -2.06 -13.44
N ASN A 55 -5.39 -1.64 -13.54
CA ASN A 55 -5.91 -0.42 -12.94
C ASN A 55 -5.15 0.85 -13.37
N LEU A 56 -4.69 0.91 -14.62
CA LEU A 56 -3.98 2.05 -15.18
C LEU A 56 -4.94 2.97 -15.94
N PRO A 57 -4.94 4.29 -15.69
CA PRO A 57 -5.81 5.21 -16.43
C PRO A 57 -5.39 5.37 -17.89
N ARG A 58 -4.07 5.39 -18.14
CA ARG A 58 -3.45 5.58 -19.46
C ARG A 58 -2.04 5.00 -19.44
N LEU A 59 -1.57 4.46 -20.57
CA LEU A 59 -0.21 3.94 -20.66
C LEU A 59 0.84 5.04 -20.49
N SER A 60 0.58 6.27 -20.90
CA SER A 60 1.55 7.36 -20.74
C SER A 60 1.91 7.65 -19.28
N GLY A 61 1.08 7.21 -18.33
CA GLY A 61 1.37 7.26 -16.89
C GLY A 61 1.93 5.96 -16.30
N ALA A 62 2.14 4.92 -17.12
CA ALA A 62 2.74 3.66 -16.70
C ALA A 62 4.24 3.83 -16.51
N ASP A 63 4.75 3.39 -15.36
CA ASP A 63 6.18 3.28 -15.09
C ASP A 63 6.78 1.96 -15.63
N ASP A 64 8.08 1.75 -15.45
CA ASP A 64 8.75 0.54 -15.93
C ASP A 64 8.22 -0.74 -15.27
N HIS A 65 7.72 -0.66 -14.03
CA HIS A 65 7.13 -1.81 -13.36
C HIS A 65 5.78 -2.18 -13.99
N ASP A 66 4.95 -1.18 -14.28
CA ASP A 66 3.69 -1.31 -15.01
C ASP A 66 3.89 -1.90 -16.41
N LEU A 67 4.87 -1.40 -17.15
CA LEU A 67 5.17 -1.86 -18.51
C LEU A 67 5.65 -3.32 -18.53
N ARG A 68 6.48 -3.73 -17.56
CA ARG A 68 6.86 -5.14 -17.41
C ARG A 68 5.66 -6.02 -17.09
N GLU A 69 4.74 -5.56 -16.26
CA GLU A 69 3.53 -6.32 -15.96
C GLU A 69 2.60 -6.45 -17.16
N ILE A 70 2.49 -5.41 -18.00
CA ILE A 70 1.80 -5.48 -19.29
C ILE A 70 2.39 -6.59 -20.15
N LEU A 71 3.71 -6.61 -20.34
CA LEU A 71 4.39 -7.61 -21.15
C LEU A 71 4.18 -9.04 -20.61
N ARG A 72 4.22 -9.24 -19.29
CA ARG A 72 3.91 -10.54 -18.66
C ARG A 72 2.50 -11.00 -18.95
N GLU A 73 1.51 -10.13 -18.80
CA GLU A 73 0.11 -10.49 -19.09
C GLU A 73 -0.09 -10.84 -20.57
N LEU A 74 0.53 -10.09 -21.49
CA LEU A 74 0.47 -10.39 -22.92
C LEU A 74 1.15 -11.72 -23.24
N ARG A 75 2.27 -12.04 -22.57
CA ARG A 75 2.96 -13.33 -22.69
C ARG A 75 2.11 -14.49 -22.21
N ILE A 76 1.42 -14.33 -21.08
CA ILE A 76 0.50 -15.37 -20.59
C ILE A 76 -0.66 -15.55 -21.57
N CYS A 77 -1.20 -14.45 -22.12
CA CYS A 77 -2.23 -14.52 -23.16
C CYS A 77 -1.76 -15.31 -24.40
N GLU A 78 -0.51 -15.10 -24.84
CA GLU A 78 0.12 -15.84 -25.95
C GLU A 78 0.23 -17.35 -25.66
N GLN A 79 0.47 -17.71 -24.40
CA GLN A 79 0.59 -19.11 -23.99
C GLN A 79 -0.76 -19.81 -23.79
N GLU A 80 -1.81 -19.07 -23.41
CA GLU A 80 -3.15 -19.60 -23.13
C GLU A 80 -4.08 -19.58 -24.36
N GLY A 81 -3.82 -18.72 -25.35
CA GLY A 81 -4.49 -18.73 -26.64
C GLY A 81 -5.88 -18.09 -26.68
N ARG A 82 -6.55 -18.20 -27.84
CA ARG A 82 -7.73 -17.38 -28.22
C ARG A 82 -8.95 -17.59 -27.33
N GLY A 83 -9.09 -18.78 -26.76
CA GLY A 83 -10.20 -19.13 -25.87
C GLY A 83 -10.08 -18.55 -24.45
N ALA A 84 -8.85 -18.32 -23.98
CA ALA A 84 -8.57 -17.99 -22.58
C ALA A 84 -8.14 -16.54 -22.36
N TYR A 85 -7.54 -15.86 -23.36
CA TYR A 85 -7.03 -14.49 -23.17
C TYR A 85 -8.11 -13.49 -22.73
N ARG A 86 -9.36 -13.63 -23.21
CA ARG A 86 -10.47 -12.76 -22.78
C ARG A 86 -10.85 -12.97 -21.33
N ALA A 87 -10.78 -14.20 -20.85
CA ALA A 87 -11.04 -14.53 -19.45
C ALA A 87 -9.92 -13.99 -18.56
N ARG A 88 -8.65 -14.14 -18.98
CA ARG A 88 -7.47 -13.59 -18.31
C ARG A 88 -7.53 -12.07 -18.14
N LEU A 89 -7.85 -11.35 -19.22
CA LEU A 89 -7.95 -9.89 -19.21
C LEU A 89 -9.29 -9.37 -18.66
N ARG A 90 -10.14 -10.26 -18.15
CA ARG A 90 -11.39 -9.87 -17.50
C ARG A 90 -11.08 -9.29 -16.13
N ARG A 91 -11.35 -8.00 -15.98
CA ARG A 91 -11.29 -7.31 -14.68
C ARG A 91 -12.20 -8.00 -13.66
N VAL A 92 -11.63 -8.37 -12.51
CA VAL A 92 -12.39 -8.85 -11.35
C VAL A 92 -12.66 -7.67 -10.42
N THR A 93 -13.93 -7.30 -10.29
CA THR A 93 -14.39 -6.17 -9.44
C THR A 93 -15.20 -6.62 -8.24
N ARG A 94 -15.84 -7.79 -8.34
CA ARG A 94 -16.64 -8.37 -7.28
C ARG A 94 -15.75 -9.32 -6.50
N VAL A 95 -15.21 -8.81 -5.42
CA VAL A 95 -14.40 -9.58 -4.48
C VAL A 95 -15.12 -9.66 -3.15
N ASP A 96 -15.03 -10.84 -2.52
CA ASP A 96 -15.49 -11.02 -1.15
C ASP A 96 -14.58 -10.23 -0.24
N ARG A 97 -15.19 -9.44 0.64
CA ARG A 97 -14.46 -8.59 1.58
C ARG A 97 -15.17 -8.63 2.92
N PRO A 98 -14.44 -8.42 4.02
CA PRO A 98 -15.07 -8.24 5.31
C PRO A 98 -16.09 -7.10 5.31
N GLY A 99 -17.23 -7.33 5.97
CA GLY A 99 -18.13 -6.27 6.41
C GLY A 99 -17.61 -5.59 7.68
N GLY A 100 -18.46 -4.77 8.33
CA GLY A 100 -18.14 -4.19 9.64
C GLY A 100 -17.09 -3.08 9.63
N ILE A 101 -16.51 -2.79 10.80
CA ILE A 101 -15.64 -1.63 11.06
C ILE A 101 -14.26 -1.71 10.39
N GLY A 102 -13.85 -2.91 9.99
CA GLY A 102 -12.61 -3.17 9.26
C GLY A 102 -12.73 -3.02 7.75
N ARG A 103 -13.91 -2.64 7.24
CA ARG A 103 -14.16 -2.58 5.80
C ARG A 103 -13.28 -1.52 5.13
N LEU A 104 -12.58 -1.94 4.07
CA LEU A 104 -11.82 -1.07 3.18
C LEU A 104 -12.63 -0.73 1.91
N PRO A 105 -12.27 0.37 1.20
CA PRO A 105 -12.81 0.67 -0.11
C PRO A 105 -12.66 -0.52 -1.06
N ARG A 106 -13.66 -0.73 -1.91
CA ARG A 106 -13.62 -1.83 -2.88
C ARG A 106 -12.42 -1.59 -3.82
N PRO A 107 -11.53 -2.58 -4.01
CA PRO A 107 -10.46 -2.44 -4.97
C PRO A 107 -11.05 -2.30 -6.38
N ARG A 108 -10.41 -1.46 -7.21
CA ARG A 108 -10.90 -1.25 -8.57
C ARG A 108 -10.69 -2.50 -9.41
N SER A 109 -9.53 -3.14 -9.31
CA SER A 109 -9.22 -4.39 -10.01
C SER A 109 -8.43 -5.31 -9.08
N VAL A 110 -8.76 -6.60 -9.13
CA VAL A 110 -7.89 -7.67 -8.61
C VAL A 110 -7.58 -8.67 -9.70
N LYS A 111 -6.43 -9.32 -9.57
CA LYS A 111 -5.99 -10.41 -10.45
C LYS A 111 -5.07 -11.36 -9.69
N GLY A 112 -4.85 -12.54 -10.23
CA GLY A 112 -3.74 -13.38 -9.80
C GLY A 112 -2.40 -12.74 -10.21
N ALA A 113 -1.41 -12.78 -9.33
CA ALA A 113 -0.06 -12.32 -9.65
C ALA A 113 0.51 -13.13 -10.82
N SER A 114 1.10 -12.45 -11.80
CA SER A 114 1.70 -13.10 -12.98
C SER A 114 3.10 -13.64 -12.70
N ALA A 115 3.77 -13.05 -11.71
CA ALA A 115 5.08 -13.43 -11.22
C ALA A 115 5.14 -13.16 -9.71
N PRO A 116 6.10 -13.76 -8.99
CA PRO A 116 6.37 -13.39 -7.61
C PRO A 116 6.75 -11.91 -7.51
N GLY A 117 6.41 -11.28 -6.39
CA GLY A 117 6.71 -9.88 -6.17
C GLY A 117 6.57 -9.49 -4.72
N THR A 118 6.52 -8.19 -4.46
CA THR A 118 6.47 -7.65 -3.10
C THR A 118 5.36 -6.63 -2.98
N CYS A 119 4.56 -6.74 -1.93
CA CYS A 119 3.48 -5.81 -1.64
C CYS A 119 4.05 -4.39 -1.42
N ALA A 120 3.56 -3.43 -2.20
CA ALA A 120 3.99 -2.02 -2.14
C ALA A 120 3.62 -1.33 -0.82
N LEU A 121 2.73 -1.91 -0.01
CA LEU A 121 2.40 -1.40 1.31
C LEU A 121 3.20 -2.10 2.42
N CYS A 122 2.93 -3.38 2.67
CA CYS A 122 3.52 -4.09 3.80
C CYS A 122 4.90 -4.68 3.54
N GLY A 123 5.30 -4.85 2.28
CA GLY A 123 6.57 -5.48 1.93
C GLY A 123 6.61 -7.00 2.00
N ASP A 124 5.47 -7.66 2.24
CA ASP A 124 5.41 -9.12 2.15
C ASP A 124 5.58 -9.57 0.70
N GLY A 125 6.27 -10.70 0.53
CA GLY A 125 6.28 -11.39 -0.75
C GLY A 125 4.89 -11.91 -1.10
N TYR A 126 4.58 -11.91 -2.39
CA TYR A 126 3.48 -12.69 -2.94
C TYR A 126 4.00 -13.61 -4.05
N THR A 127 3.32 -14.73 -4.26
CA THR A 127 3.68 -15.75 -5.25
C THR A 127 2.74 -15.70 -6.45
N THR A 128 3.15 -16.32 -7.56
CA THR A 128 2.33 -16.43 -8.77
C THR A 128 0.96 -17.04 -8.45
N GLY A 129 -0.10 -16.42 -8.93
CA GLY A 129 -1.49 -16.84 -8.72
C GLY A 129 -2.16 -16.24 -7.49
N GLU A 130 -1.41 -15.71 -6.51
CA GLU A 130 -2.02 -15.03 -5.36
C GLU A 130 -2.76 -13.76 -5.78
N LEU A 131 -3.86 -13.45 -5.09
CA LEU A 131 -4.65 -12.26 -5.39
C LEU A 131 -3.87 -11.00 -5.01
N ILE A 132 -3.66 -10.15 -6.02
CA ILE A 132 -3.09 -8.82 -5.89
C ILE A 132 -4.03 -7.78 -6.51
N GLY A 133 -3.89 -6.55 -6.07
CA GLY A 133 -4.69 -5.46 -6.60
C GLY A 133 -4.09 -4.10 -6.32
N ARG A 134 -4.78 -3.08 -6.81
CA ARG A 134 -4.51 -1.68 -6.49
C ARG A 134 -5.75 -1.06 -5.86
N PRO A 135 -5.60 -0.14 -4.90
CA PRO A 135 -6.73 0.60 -4.38
C PRO A 135 -7.38 1.42 -5.50
N PRO A 136 -8.65 1.83 -5.33
CA PRO A 136 -9.26 2.76 -6.28
C PRO A 136 -8.43 4.04 -6.37
N PHE A 137 -8.08 4.46 -7.59
CA PHE A 137 -7.53 5.79 -7.83
C PHE A 137 -8.64 6.80 -7.55
N THR A 138 -8.57 7.51 -6.42
CA THR A 138 -9.61 8.49 -6.06
C THR A 138 -9.30 9.91 -6.51
N GLU A 139 -8.06 10.25 -6.91
CA GLU A 139 -7.70 11.55 -7.53
C GLU A 139 -6.24 11.51 -8.01
N GLU A 140 -5.84 12.41 -8.93
CA GLU A 140 -4.43 12.71 -9.20
C GLU A 140 -3.83 13.44 -7.99
N LEU A 141 -3.60 12.68 -6.92
CA LEU A 141 -2.90 13.19 -5.77
C LEU A 141 -1.42 13.34 -6.12
N PRO A 142 -0.71 14.33 -5.54
CA PRO A 142 0.72 14.57 -5.79
C PRO A 142 1.63 13.52 -5.13
N TYR A 143 1.13 12.30 -4.94
CA TYR A 143 1.84 11.18 -4.32
C TYR A 143 2.22 10.16 -5.39
N VAL A 144 3.33 9.44 -5.15
CA VAL A 144 3.69 8.28 -5.98
C VAL A 144 2.50 7.31 -5.95
N PRO A 145 1.99 6.86 -7.12
CA PRO A 145 0.95 5.87 -7.16
C PRO A 145 1.39 4.62 -6.40
N ILE A 146 0.52 4.13 -5.52
CA ILE A 146 0.82 2.88 -4.81
C ILE A 146 0.85 1.72 -5.82
N GLY A 147 1.91 0.91 -5.72
CA GLY A 147 2.06 -0.29 -6.53
C GLY A 147 1.09 -1.41 -6.13
N TRP A 148 1.44 -2.64 -6.50
CA TRP A 148 0.62 -3.82 -6.20
C TRP A 148 0.54 -4.10 -4.71
N LEU A 149 -0.67 -4.33 -4.22
CA LEU A 149 -0.95 -4.76 -2.86
C LEU A 149 -1.28 -6.24 -2.82
N CYS A 150 -0.75 -6.94 -1.83
CA CYS A 150 -1.23 -8.28 -1.49
C CYS A 150 -2.68 -8.23 -1.00
N TRP A 151 -3.37 -9.37 -1.08
CA TRP A 151 -4.75 -9.51 -0.64
C TRP A 151 -5.01 -9.00 0.78
N HIS A 152 -4.10 -9.29 1.71
CA HIS A 152 -4.18 -8.80 3.10
C HIS A 152 -4.27 -7.27 3.14
N CYS A 153 -3.31 -6.58 2.52
CA CYS A 153 -3.27 -5.12 2.49
C CYS A 153 -4.44 -4.50 1.74
N LEU A 154 -5.01 -5.22 0.77
CA LEU A 154 -6.10 -4.74 -0.06
C LEU A 154 -7.46 -4.82 0.64
N VAL A 155 -7.72 -5.88 1.42
CA VAL A 155 -9.07 -6.09 1.99
C VAL A 155 -9.12 -6.51 3.46
N GLN A 156 -8.05 -7.10 4.03
CA GLN A 156 -8.12 -7.71 5.37
C GLN A 156 -7.43 -6.87 6.45
N ARG A 157 -6.47 -6.01 6.10
CA ARG A 157 -5.55 -5.37 7.06
C ARG A 157 -6.20 -4.52 8.16
N ARG A 158 -7.47 -4.14 8.01
CA ARG A 158 -8.24 -3.44 9.06
C ARG A 158 -9.26 -4.32 9.79
N GLN A 159 -9.56 -5.48 9.22
CA GLN A 159 -10.43 -6.49 9.83
C GLN A 159 -9.62 -7.43 10.72
N VAL A 160 -8.44 -7.81 10.26
CA VAL A 160 -7.49 -8.68 10.95
C VAL A 160 -6.13 -7.97 10.95
N PRO A 161 -6.01 -6.80 11.62
CA PRO A 161 -4.78 -6.04 11.62
C PRO A 161 -3.64 -6.81 12.29
N ARG A 162 -2.44 -6.65 11.73
CA ARG A 162 -1.17 -7.04 12.37
C ARG A 162 -0.54 -5.81 13.02
N ARG A 163 0.45 -6.00 13.90
CA ARG A 163 1.24 -4.90 14.51
C ARG A 163 1.77 -3.92 13.46
N ARG A 164 2.40 -4.44 12.41
CA ARG A 164 2.84 -3.65 11.25
C ARG A 164 1.72 -2.82 10.59
N ASP A 165 0.48 -3.31 10.51
CA ASP A 165 -0.61 -2.54 9.90
C ASP A 165 -0.97 -1.31 10.74
N VAL A 166 -0.87 -1.42 12.08
CA VAL A 166 -1.03 -0.30 13.00
C VAL A 166 0.12 0.71 12.83
N LEU A 167 1.36 0.26 12.71
CA LEU A 167 2.51 1.15 12.43
C LEU A 167 2.36 1.90 11.11
N LEU A 168 1.96 1.20 10.04
CA LEU A 168 1.70 1.81 8.74
C LEU A 168 0.55 2.84 8.82
N ARG A 169 -0.48 2.57 9.63
CA ARG A 169 -1.57 3.50 9.89
C ARG A 169 -1.08 4.77 10.57
N VAL A 170 -0.24 4.64 11.60
CA VAL A 170 0.41 5.76 12.28
C VAL A 170 1.28 6.55 11.32
N PHE A 171 2.16 5.87 10.57
CA PHE A 171 3.02 6.48 9.56
C PHE A 171 2.24 7.34 8.57
N HIS A 172 1.20 6.79 7.93
CA HIS A 172 0.44 7.52 6.92
C HIS A 172 -0.35 8.70 7.49
N ALA A 173 -0.93 8.55 8.69
CA ALA A 173 -1.67 9.62 9.34
C ALA A 173 -0.76 10.78 9.75
N LEU A 174 0.37 10.47 10.41
CA LEU A 174 1.36 11.46 10.80
C LEU A 174 1.97 12.12 9.57
N PHE A 175 2.33 11.36 8.52
CA PHE A 175 2.86 11.90 7.27
C PHE A 175 1.90 12.91 6.64
N ALA A 176 0.61 12.54 6.51
CA ALA A 176 -0.40 13.39 5.87
C ALA A 176 -0.62 14.72 6.59
N GLY A 177 -0.08 14.89 7.81
CA GLY A 177 -0.21 16.13 8.58
C GLY A 177 -1.58 16.27 9.21
N VAL A 178 -2.27 15.15 9.39
CA VAL A 178 -3.51 15.10 10.14
C VAL A 178 -3.17 15.25 11.63
N GLU A 179 -4.01 15.96 12.38
CA GLU A 179 -3.82 16.22 13.82
C GLU A 179 -3.88 14.95 14.69
N GLY A 180 -4.17 13.79 14.10
CA GLY A 180 -4.26 12.53 14.81
C GLY A 180 -4.34 11.28 13.92
N VAL A 181 -4.33 10.13 14.60
CA VAL A 181 -4.39 8.80 14.02
C VAL A 181 -5.72 8.14 14.41
N GLY A 182 -6.57 7.83 13.43
CA GLY A 182 -7.84 7.15 13.67
C GLY A 182 -7.71 5.63 13.53
N LEU A 183 -7.89 4.89 14.63
CA LEU A 183 -7.85 3.42 14.69
C LEU A 183 -9.28 2.87 14.88
N ASN A 184 -9.66 1.79 14.21
CA ASN A 184 -10.89 1.06 14.55
C ASN A 184 -10.67 0.12 15.75
N GLY A 185 -11.73 -0.48 16.27
CA GLY A 185 -11.66 -1.38 17.42
C GLY A 185 -10.68 -2.55 17.26
N HIS A 186 -10.53 -3.12 16.05
CA HIS A 186 -9.55 -4.18 15.80
C HIS A 186 -8.10 -3.67 15.90
N GLU A 187 -7.83 -2.50 15.29
CA GLU A 187 -6.52 -1.83 15.34
C GLU A 187 -6.20 -1.39 16.78
N SER A 188 -7.20 -0.89 17.52
CA SER A 188 -7.08 -0.52 18.93
C SER A 188 -6.74 -1.73 19.81
N GLY A 189 -7.35 -2.89 19.56
CA GLY A 189 -7.05 -4.13 20.27
C GLY A 189 -5.59 -4.57 20.09
N VAL A 190 -5.12 -4.60 18.84
CA VAL A 190 -3.70 -4.94 18.54
C VAL A 190 -2.73 -3.98 19.23
N LEU A 191 -3.03 -2.68 19.23
CA LEU A 191 -2.17 -1.69 19.89
C LEU A 191 -2.21 -1.81 21.41
N LEU A 192 -3.38 -2.06 21.99
CA LEU A 192 -3.55 -2.28 23.43
C LEU A 192 -2.74 -3.51 23.87
N ASP A 193 -2.90 -4.63 23.18
CA ASP A 193 -2.18 -5.86 23.49
C ASP A 193 -0.68 -5.62 23.41
N TRP A 194 -0.20 -4.92 22.38
CA TRP A 194 1.22 -4.61 22.25
C TRP A 194 1.77 -3.71 23.37
N LEU A 195 1.05 -2.65 23.75
CA LEU A 195 1.47 -1.74 24.82
C LEU A 195 1.41 -2.36 26.22
N THR A 196 0.63 -3.44 26.40
CA THR A 196 0.41 -4.08 27.70
C THR A 196 1.04 -5.46 27.82
N GLU A 197 1.62 -5.99 26.74
CA GLU A 197 2.30 -7.29 26.73
C GLU A 197 3.48 -7.31 27.69
N GLU A 198 4.25 -6.21 27.74
CA GLU A 198 5.38 -6.05 28.65
C GLU A 198 5.05 -4.98 29.71
N PRO A 199 4.80 -5.37 30.97
CA PRO A 199 4.53 -4.43 32.05
C PRO A 199 5.65 -3.40 32.27
N ALA A 200 6.91 -3.73 31.96
CA ALA A 200 8.03 -2.81 32.11
C ALA A 200 7.91 -1.56 31.22
N LEU A 201 7.15 -1.62 30.12
CA LEU A 201 6.91 -0.47 29.22
C LEU A 201 6.25 0.71 29.93
N ALA A 202 5.40 0.46 30.92
CA ALA A 202 4.75 1.52 31.70
C ALA A 202 5.77 2.36 32.49
N ASN A 203 6.97 1.84 32.72
CA ASN A 203 8.07 2.55 33.40
C ASN A 203 9.09 3.15 32.41
N SER A 204 8.84 3.05 31.10
CA SER A 204 9.70 3.65 30.08
C SER A 204 9.77 5.17 30.23
N LYS A 205 10.86 5.77 29.76
CA LYS A 205 11.06 7.22 29.86
C LYS A 205 9.98 8.00 29.09
N PRO A 206 9.58 7.61 27.87
CA PRO A 206 8.53 8.30 27.13
C PRO A 206 7.16 8.22 27.82
N TRP A 207 6.81 7.04 28.37
CA TRP A 207 5.55 6.88 29.10
C TRP A 207 5.51 7.71 30.37
N THR A 208 6.62 7.78 31.11
CA THR A 208 6.69 8.60 32.33
C THR A 208 6.55 10.09 32.01
N ALA A 209 7.08 10.54 30.86
CA ALA A 209 7.00 11.93 30.41
C ALA A 209 5.63 12.33 29.85
N ASP A 210 4.94 11.40 29.19
CA ASP A 210 3.58 11.58 28.63
C ASP A 210 2.73 10.32 28.91
N PRO A 211 2.06 10.26 30.08
CA PRO A 211 1.40 9.05 30.55
C PRO A 211 0.24 8.56 29.66
N LEU A 212 0.20 7.26 29.38
CA LEU A 212 -0.74 6.65 28.42
C LEU A 212 -1.97 5.99 29.07
N GLU A 213 -2.21 6.13 30.38
CA GLU A 213 -3.29 5.40 31.09
C GLU A 213 -4.67 5.70 30.50
N ASN A 214 -4.96 6.98 30.26
CA ASN A 214 -6.20 7.40 29.61
C ASN A 214 -6.31 6.84 28.18
N THR A 215 -5.19 6.75 27.48
CA THR A 215 -5.13 6.15 26.14
C THR A 215 -5.44 4.67 26.20
N LEU A 216 -4.89 3.92 27.16
CA LEU A 216 -5.21 2.49 27.35
C LEU A 216 -6.70 2.25 27.62
N VAL A 217 -7.33 3.08 28.46
CA VAL A 217 -8.78 3.00 28.71
C VAL A 217 -9.54 3.17 27.40
N ARG A 218 -9.19 4.18 26.60
CA ARG A 218 -9.84 4.45 25.31
C ARG A 218 -9.65 3.32 24.30
N LEU A 219 -8.45 2.75 24.21
CA LEU A 219 -8.18 1.60 23.33
C LEU A 219 -8.98 0.37 23.75
N ARG A 220 -9.06 0.09 25.06
CA ARG A 220 -9.83 -1.03 25.61
C ARG A 220 -11.33 -0.90 25.32
N THR A 221 -11.91 0.27 25.58
CA THR A 221 -13.32 0.54 25.25
C THR A 221 -13.55 0.42 23.74
N SER A 222 -12.67 1.00 22.93
CA SER A 222 -12.74 0.91 21.46
C SER A 222 -12.76 -0.52 20.93
N ALA A 223 -11.89 -1.38 21.48
CA ALA A 223 -11.80 -2.79 21.11
C ALA A 223 -13.04 -3.57 21.54
N ALA A 224 -13.53 -3.35 22.77
CA ALA A 224 -14.71 -4.01 23.32
C ALA A 224 -15.99 -3.64 22.56
N ASP A 225 -16.17 -2.36 22.24
CA ASP A 225 -17.38 -1.84 21.59
C ASP A 225 -17.35 -1.96 20.07
N ALA A 226 -16.27 -2.52 19.50
CA ALA A 226 -16.04 -2.55 18.06
C ALA A 226 -16.21 -1.15 17.44
N ASN A 227 -15.55 -0.14 18.01
CA ASN A 227 -15.72 1.25 17.58
C ASN A 227 -15.15 1.46 16.15
N PRO A 228 -15.88 2.07 15.21
CA PRO A 228 -15.39 2.33 13.85
C PRO A 228 -14.17 3.27 13.79
N ALA A 229 -14.03 4.18 14.75
CA ALA A 229 -12.90 5.11 14.81
C ALA A 229 -12.64 5.63 16.23
N THR A 230 -11.39 5.52 16.68
CA THR A 230 -10.84 6.05 17.93
C THR A 230 -9.62 6.89 17.57
N TRP A 231 -9.70 8.18 17.85
CA TRP A 231 -8.70 9.15 17.44
C TRP A 231 -7.63 9.37 18.52
N LEU A 232 -6.38 9.05 18.19
CA LEU A 232 -5.21 9.42 18.99
C LEU A 232 -4.67 10.75 18.46
N SER A 233 -4.25 11.66 19.33
CA SER A 233 -3.58 12.88 18.87
C SER A 233 -2.23 12.54 18.24
N ALA A 234 -1.70 13.44 17.41
CA ALA A 234 -0.36 13.27 16.86
C ALA A 234 0.68 13.08 17.98
N GLN A 235 0.62 13.90 19.04
CA GLN A 235 1.52 13.80 20.19
C GLN A 235 1.44 12.42 20.86
N THR A 236 0.24 11.92 21.16
CA THR A 236 0.07 10.58 21.74
C THR A 236 0.63 9.49 20.82
N ALA A 237 0.46 9.64 19.49
CA ALA A 237 1.04 8.69 18.54
C ALA A 237 2.59 8.72 18.54
N HIS A 238 3.21 9.90 18.67
CA HIS A 238 4.66 10.02 18.85
C HIS A 238 5.13 9.32 20.14
N THR A 239 4.45 9.56 21.26
CA THR A 239 4.75 8.91 22.53
C THR A 239 4.64 7.39 22.43
N ILE A 240 3.58 6.88 21.81
CA ILE A 240 3.40 5.44 21.59
C ILE A 240 4.56 4.85 20.78
N VAL A 241 4.98 5.50 19.69
CA VAL A 241 6.12 5.02 18.89
C VAL A 241 7.41 4.99 19.71
N ALA A 242 7.67 6.01 20.52
CA ALA A 242 8.83 6.06 21.40
C ALA A 242 8.80 4.96 22.49
N VAL A 243 7.63 4.72 23.11
CA VAL A 243 7.43 3.63 24.06
C VAL A 243 7.72 2.28 23.41
N LEU A 244 7.15 2.02 22.22
CA LEU A 244 7.33 0.76 21.51
C LEU A 244 8.79 0.54 21.08
N GLN A 245 9.54 1.61 20.82
CA GLN A 245 10.96 1.52 20.50
C GLN A 245 11.80 1.09 21.72
N GLU A 246 11.39 1.46 22.93
CA GLU A 246 12.03 1.01 24.18
C GLU A 246 11.55 -0.38 24.62
N ALA A 247 10.62 -1.02 23.88
CA ALA A 247 10.12 -2.33 24.22
C ALA A 247 11.22 -3.40 24.12
N PRO A 248 11.31 -4.31 25.10
CA PRO A 248 12.16 -5.49 24.94
C PRO A 248 11.67 -6.35 23.79
N ALA A 249 12.56 -7.17 23.25
CA ALA A 249 12.22 -8.13 22.21
C ALA A 249 11.12 -9.07 22.73
N SER A 250 9.97 -9.06 22.05
CA SER A 250 8.83 -9.91 22.35
C SER A 250 8.71 -11.03 21.32
N PRO A 251 8.37 -12.27 21.73
CA PRO A 251 8.18 -13.38 20.80
C PRO A 251 6.99 -13.17 19.83
N SER A 252 6.07 -12.25 20.15
CA SER A 252 4.94 -11.90 19.28
C SER A 252 5.27 -10.77 18.28
N THR A 253 6.44 -10.12 18.43
CA THR A 253 6.96 -9.15 17.47
C THR A 253 7.76 -9.87 16.39
N THR A 254 7.32 -9.78 15.14
CA THR A 254 8.08 -10.35 14.02
C THR A 254 9.25 -9.43 13.64
N PRO A 255 10.30 -9.93 12.96
CA PRO A 255 11.38 -9.09 12.44
C PRO A 255 10.86 -7.93 11.57
N ARG A 256 9.80 -8.17 10.79
CA ARG A 256 9.18 -7.17 9.93
C ARG A 256 8.44 -6.08 10.71
N ASP A 257 7.88 -6.40 11.88
CA ASP A 257 7.28 -5.39 12.75
C ASP A 257 8.37 -4.45 13.28
N GLY A 258 9.50 -5.02 13.73
CA GLY A 258 10.69 -4.28 14.16
C GLY A 258 11.27 -3.38 13.06
N GLU A 259 11.53 -3.93 11.87
CA GLU A 259 12.00 -3.15 10.72
C GLU A 259 11.06 -1.98 10.38
N THR A 260 9.73 -2.20 10.48
CA THR A 260 8.75 -1.14 10.22
C THR A 260 8.76 -0.07 11.31
N LEU A 261 8.91 -0.48 12.57
CA LEU A 261 8.99 0.45 13.70
C LEU A 261 10.26 1.30 13.60
N GLU A 262 11.41 0.69 13.33
CA GLU A 262 12.68 1.39 13.10
C GLU A 262 12.58 2.38 11.94
N ALA A 263 12.01 1.96 10.81
CA ALA A 263 11.78 2.84 9.68
C ALA A 263 10.88 4.02 10.06
N LEU A 264 9.79 3.79 10.79
CA LEU A 264 8.90 4.84 11.28
C LEU A 264 9.63 5.82 12.22
N VAL A 265 10.42 5.33 13.17
CA VAL A 265 11.22 6.17 14.07
C VAL A 265 12.19 7.04 13.27
N GLN A 266 12.93 6.45 12.33
CA GLN A 266 13.85 7.18 11.48
C GLN A 266 13.12 8.28 10.70
N HIS A 267 11.93 7.99 10.15
CA HIS A 267 11.09 8.97 9.46
C HIS A 267 10.71 10.17 10.34
N LEU A 268 10.27 9.90 11.57
CA LEU A 268 9.89 10.96 12.50
C LEU A 268 11.10 11.85 12.82
N ALA A 269 12.28 11.25 13.01
CA ALA A 269 13.52 11.98 13.24
C ALA A 269 13.97 12.80 12.02
N GLU A 270 13.85 12.26 10.81
CA GLU A 270 14.18 12.96 9.56
C GLU A 270 13.30 14.21 9.37
N TRP A 271 12.01 14.14 9.68
CA TRP A 271 11.12 15.31 9.54
C TRP A 271 11.42 16.40 10.56
N GLU A 272 11.80 16.00 11.78
CA GLU A 272 12.15 16.92 12.85
C GLU A 272 13.49 17.62 12.58
N THR A 273 14.53 16.84 12.27
CA THR A 273 15.91 17.33 12.10
C THR A 273 16.18 17.94 10.73
N ASN A 274 15.37 17.62 9.71
CA ASN A 274 15.52 18.12 8.35
C ASN A 274 16.93 17.91 7.76
N PRO A 275 17.44 16.66 7.70
CA PRO A 275 18.82 16.41 7.31
C PRO A 275 19.12 16.85 5.87
N ALA A 276 18.10 16.98 5.03
CA ALA A 276 18.19 17.45 3.65
C ALA A 276 18.15 18.98 3.50
N ASP A 277 18.15 19.75 4.60
CA ASP A 277 18.05 21.23 4.63
C ASP A 277 16.92 21.78 3.76
N VAL A 278 15.76 21.12 3.78
CA VAL A 278 14.59 21.56 3.03
C VAL A 278 14.11 22.88 3.59
N ARG A 279 14.09 23.91 2.75
CA ARG A 279 13.64 25.25 3.14
C ARG A 279 12.15 25.24 3.51
N ARG A 280 11.86 25.28 4.81
CA ARG A 280 10.47 25.35 5.33
C ARG A 280 9.68 26.51 4.74
N ALA A 281 10.30 27.65 4.46
CA ALA A 281 9.63 28.80 3.84
C ALA A 281 9.05 28.49 2.44
N GLN A 282 9.64 27.55 1.70
CA GLN A 282 9.22 27.20 0.35
C GLN A 282 8.13 26.11 0.34
N TYR A 283 8.10 25.23 1.35
CA TYR A 283 7.24 24.04 1.37
C TYR A 283 6.27 23.97 2.56
N GLY A 284 6.37 24.91 3.52
CA GLY A 284 5.66 24.89 4.79
C GLY A 284 6.19 23.82 5.76
N THR A 285 5.34 23.39 6.69
CA THR A 285 5.60 22.30 7.66
C THR A 285 4.69 21.08 7.46
N GLY A 286 3.84 21.11 6.43
CA GLY A 286 2.89 20.05 6.11
C GLY A 286 3.45 18.96 5.19
N TRP A 287 2.56 18.24 4.50
CA TRP A 287 2.91 17.09 3.66
C TRP A 287 3.92 17.39 2.55
N ARG A 288 3.88 18.59 1.93
CA ARG A 288 4.82 19.00 0.86
C ARG A 288 6.26 19.04 1.34
N TYR A 289 6.47 19.58 2.54
CA TYR A 289 7.78 19.61 3.18
C TYR A 289 8.27 18.19 3.45
N ARG A 290 7.42 17.33 4.05
CA ARG A 290 7.78 15.94 4.37
C ARG A 290 8.13 15.13 3.13
N GLN A 291 7.34 15.25 2.06
CA GLN A 291 7.67 14.64 0.77
C GLN A 291 9.04 15.07 0.26
N ARG A 292 9.33 16.38 0.35
CA ARG A 292 10.59 16.92 -0.16
C ARG A 292 11.78 16.43 0.67
N VAL A 293 11.62 16.32 1.99
CA VAL A 293 12.62 15.70 2.87
C VAL A 293 12.87 14.26 2.42
N LEU A 294 11.82 13.45 2.25
CA LEU A 294 11.97 12.05 1.82
C LEU A 294 12.64 11.87 0.47
N GLN A 295 12.33 12.74 -0.49
CA GLN A 295 12.94 12.70 -1.83
C GLN A 295 14.43 13.03 -1.81
N LEU A 296 14.89 13.81 -0.83
CA LEU A 296 16.26 14.31 -0.74
C LEU A 296 17.10 13.58 0.32
N THR A 297 16.49 12.77 1.19
CA THR A 297 17.22 11.92 2.13
C THR A 297 18.14 10.95 1.38
N ALA A 298 19.44 10.99 1.68
CA ALA A 298 20.46 10.19 0.97
C ALA A 298 20.31 8.67 1.18
N HIS A 299 19.77 8.25 2.32
CA HIS A 299 19.55 6.85 2.68
C HIS A 299 18.06 6.59 2.99
N PRO A 300 17.20 6.53 1.96
CA PRO A 300 15.77 6.34 2.16
C PRO A 300 15.48 4.98 2.82
N THR A 301 14.65 4.97 3.87
CA THR A 301 14.10 3.71 4.39
C THR A 301 13.21 3.03 3.35
N PHE A 302 12.85 1.76 3.57
CA PHE A 302 11.91 1.09 2.67
C PHE A 302 10.54 1.81 2.61
N LEU A 303 10.10 2.46 3.70
CA LEU A 303 8.89 3.28 3.72
C LEU A 303 9.06 4.55 2.88
N SER A 304 10.26 5.16 2.88
CA SER A 304 10.58 6.31 2.03
C SER A 304 10.57 5.93 0.55
N ALA A 305 11.22 4.80 0.22
CA ALA A 305 11.37 4.31 -1.14
C ALA A 305 10.04 3.92 -1.80
N ARG A 306 9.06 3.44 -1.01
CA ARG A 306 7.73 3.06 -1.50
C ARG A 306 6.80 4.25 -1.76
N GLY A 307 7.18 5.45 -1.30
CA GLY A 307 6.53 6.70 -1.63
C GLY A 307 5.32 7.05 -0.76
N GLY A 308 5.48 8.12 0.03
CA GLY A 308 4.39 8.99 0.52
C GLY A 308 3.29 8.40 1.43
N PRO A 309 2.37 9.25 1.92
CA PRO A 309 1.18 8.82 2.61
C PRO A 309 0.25 8.21 1.57
N PHE A 310 -0.11 6.96 1.73
CA PHE A 310 -1.16 6.44 0.89
C PHE A 310 -2.49 6.88 1.51
N HIS A 311 -3.30 7.63 0.77
CA HIS A 311 -4.69 7.91 1.12
C HIS A 311 -5.52 6.62 0.99
N LEU A 312 -5.28 5.66 1.88
CA LEU A 312 -5.90 4.34 1.83
C LEU A 312 -7.23 4.31 2.58
N PHE A 313 -7.75 5.47 2.98
CA PHE A 313 -8.85 5.58 3.93
C PHE A 313 -9.79 6.71 3.51
N GLN A 314 -10.74 6.37 2.66
CA GLN A 314 -11.97 7.13 2.50
C GLN A 314 -13.11 6.11 2.61
N CYS A 315 -13.46 5.74 3.84
CA CYS A 315 -14.82 5.32 4.11
C CYS A 315 -15.44 6.46 4.90
N ARG A 316 -16.50 7.06 4.36
CA ARG A 316 -17.23 8.11 5.08
C ARG A 316 -17.94 7.44 6.24
N VAL A 317 -17.90 8.06 7.41
CA VAL A 317 -18.76 7.66 8.53
C VAL A 317 -19.95 8.60 8.50
N ASN A 318 -21.17 8.08 8.41
CA ASN A 318 -22.37 8.92 8.51
C ASN A 318 -22.55 9.44 9.95
N PRO A 319 -23.48 10.38 10.19
CA PRO A 319 -23.74 10.89 11.54
C PRO A 319 -24.14 9.81 12.57
N SER A 320 -24.57 8.63 12.14
CA SER A 320 -24.90 7.50 13.02
C SER A 320 -23.72 6.54 13.28
N GLY A 321 -22.50 6.88 12.85
CA GLY A 321 -21.32 6.06 13.10
C GLY A 321 -21.13 4.90 12.11
N GLN A 322 -21.97 4.76 11.09
CA GLN A 322 -21.88 3.69 10.10
C GLN A 322 -21.00 4.06 8.91
N LEU A 323 -20.22 3.10 8.42
CA LEU A 323 -19.39 3.25 7.22
C LEU A 323 -20.27 3.27 5.96
N VAL A 324 -20.18 4.36 5.21
CA VAL A 324 -20.82 4.58 3.91
C VAL A 324 -19.80 4.39 2.79
N GLU A 325 -20.21 3.75 1.70
CA GLU A 325 -19.40 3.69 0.49
C GLU A 325 -19.31 5.10 -0.11
N THR A 326 -18.09 5.55 -0.38
CA THR A 326 -17.88 6.59 -1.38
C THR A 326 -18.14 5.97 -2.74
N GLU A 327 -19.09 6.55 -3.49
CA GLU A 327 -19.33 6.21 -4.90
C GLU A 327 -18.09 6.42 -5.77
#